data_AF-A0A7J0HDU1-F1
#
_entry.id   AF-A0A7J0HDU1-F1
#
_cell.length_a   1.000
_cell.length_b   1.000
_cell.length_c   1.000
_cell.angle_alpha   90.00
_cell.angle_beta   90.00
_cell.angle_gamma   90.00
#
_symmetry.space_group_name_H-M   'P 1'
#
loop_
_entity.id
_entity.type
_entity.pdbx_description
1 polymer ?
#
loop_
_entity_poly.entity_id
_entity_poly.type
_entity_poly.pdbx_seq_one_letter_code
_entity_poly.pdbx_strand_id
1 'polypeptide(L)'
;MSTTRPPLPSPSTNPSKILNPIVLSSLLPQPHRPLRSFAKNFHIRCELRSFELRGASTTLRIGLFGFEFEEREEGVPVSLRGDEVSLAERIAAESDAIELRSITWRTFEDGFPNLFISNAQGIRGQHVAFLASFSSPGVIFEQLSVIYALPKLFVSSFTVVLPFFPTGTFERMEEEGDVATAFTLARILSNIPISRGGPTSLVIFDIHALQERFYFGDNVLPCFESGIPLLKNRLQQLPDSDNIVCAKVREGDQRIVRIKEGDPRGRHVVIVDDLVQSGGTLIECQKVLAKHGAAKISAYVTHGIFPKRSWERFDHDNGGRPENGFTYFWITDSCPTTVKEVKNRLPFEVLSLASSIAASLQI
;
A
#
# COMPACT_ATOMS: atom_id res chain seq x y z
N MET A 1 13.58 25.07 60.49
CA MET A 1 14.29 25.13 59.20
C MET A 1 13.28 24.83 58.10
N SER A 2 12.73 25.89 57.51
CA SER A 2 11.77 25.85 56.40
C SER A 2 12.49 26.41 55.18
N THR A 3 12.58 25.65 54.08
CA THR A 3 13.14 26.13 52.81
C THR A 3 12.06 25.99 51.74
N THR A 4 11.37 27.09 51.48
CA THR A 4 10.43 27.25 50.37
C THR A 4 11.22 27.58 49.10
N ARG A 5 11.11 26.71 48.07
CA ARG A 5 11.59 27.03 46.71
C ARG A 5 10.66 28.05 46.05
N PRO A 6 11.18 29.04 45.30
CA PRO A 6 10.35 29.94 44.50
C PRO A 6 9.82 29.23 43.22
N PRO A 7 8.68 29.66 42.66
CA PRO A 7 8.09 29.04 41.49
C PRO A 7 8.85 29.41 40.20
N LEU A 8 8.88 28.47 39.25
CA LEU A 8 9.44 28.62 37.90
C LEU A 8 8.58 29.56 37.04
N PRO A 9 9.18 30.35 36.13
CA PRO A 9 8.44 31.25 35.24
C PRO A 9 7.75 30.47 34.10
N SER A 10 6.54 30.90 33.75
CA SER A 10 5.79 30.43 32.59
C SER A 10 6.46 30.86 31.27
N PRO A 11 6.40 30.04 30.20
CA PRO A 11 6.98 30.43 28.92
C PRO A 11 6.13 31.52 28.26
N SER A 12 6.76 32.68 28.07
CA SER A 12 6.24 33.79 27.29
C SER A 12 6.16 33.42 25.81
N THR A 13 5.03 33.80 25.22
CA THR A 13 4.80 33.86 23.78
C THR A 13 5.74 34.89 23.17
N ASN A 14 6.52 34.48 22.16
CA ASN A 14 7.28 35.41 21.32
C ASN A 14 6.74 35.31 19.88
N PRO A 15 6.40 36.44 19.23
CA PRO A 15 5.71 36.45 17.95
C PRO A 15 6.68 36.35 16.76
N SER A 16 6.13 35.87 15.65
CA SER A 16 6.48 36.24 14.27
C SER A 16 7.96 36.25 13.85
N LYS A 17 8.40 35.15 13.20
CA LYS A 17 9.44 35.24 12.16
C LYS A 17 8.77 35.15 10.79
N ILE A 18 8.75 36.29 10.11
CA ILE A 18 8.38 36.45 8.71
C ILE A 18 9.49 35.80 7.88
N LEU A 19 9.13 34.80 7.06
CA LEU A 19 9.94 34.30 5.96
C LEU A 19 9.13 34.51 4.68
N ASN A 20 9.74 35.25 3.74
CA ASN A 20 9.13 35.66 2.48
C ASN A 20 8.77 34.47 1.57
N PRO A 21 7.76 34.61 0.70
CA PRO A 21 7.34 33.57 -0.23
C PRO A 21 8.35 33.37 -1.36
N ILE A 22 8.64 32.11 -1.67
CA ILE A 22 9.39 31.70 -2.86
C ILE A 22 8.42 31.66 -4.04
N VAL A 23 8.65 32.51 -5.04
CA VAL A 23 7.94 32.52 -6.32
C VAL A 23 8.57 31.48 -7.24
N LEU A 24 7.75 30.59 -7.81
CA LEU A 24 8.16 29.53 -8.72
C LEU A 24 8.53 30.11 -10.10
N SER A 25 9.75 30.63 -10.26
CA SER A 25 10.32 30.96 -11.58
C SER A 25 11.83 30.75 -11.72
N SER A 26 12.50 30.08 -10.77
CA SER A 26 13.97 29.94 -10.79
C SER A 26 14.46 28.48 -10.71
N LEU A 27 13.92 27.60 -11.55
CA LEU A 27 14.52 26.28 -11.84
C LEU A 27 14.94 26.22 -13.30
N LEU A 28 16.12 26.78 -13.59
CA LEU A 28 16.91 26.40 -14.76
C LEU A 28 18.27 25.86 -14.26
N PRO A 29 18.74 24.70 -14.76
CA PRO A 29 19.96 24.07 -14.28
C PRO A 29 21.20 24.81 -14.81
N GLN A 30 22.21 24.98 -13.96
CA GLN A 30 23.55 25.46 -14.33
C GLN A 30 24.61 24.37 -14.04
N PRO A 31 25.68 24.27 -14.85
CA PRO A 31 26.55 23.09 -14.89
C PRO A 31 27.73 23.12 -13.89
N HIS A 32 28.05 21.93 -13.38
CA HIS A 32 29.31 21.38 -12.82
C HIS A 32 30.34 22.25 -12.07
N ARG A 33 30.75 21.74 -10.89
CA ARG A 33 32.19 21.60 -10.51
C ARG A 33 32.41 20.42 -9.53
N PRO A 34 33.57 19.72 -9.60
CA PRO A 34 33.81 18.45 -8.91
C PRO A 34 34.52 18.65 -7.56
N LEU A 35 34.26 17.76 -6.59
CA LEU A 35 35.02 17.64 -5.34
C LEU A 35 35.92 16.41 -5.39
N ARG A 36 37.21 16.66 -5.16
CA ARG A 36 38.33 15.70 -5.18
C ARG A 36 38.43 14.88 -3.89
N SER A 37 38.79 13.62 -4.10
CA SER A 37 39.66 12.73 -3.30
C SER A 37 39.38 12.50 -1.82
N PHE A 38 39.24 11.22 -1.45
CA PHE A 38 40.31 10.53 -0.72
C PHE A 38 40.20 9.01 -0.96
N ALA A 39 41.12 8.48 -1.76
CA ALA A 39 41.38 7.06 -1.88
C ALA A 39 42.45 6.68 -0.86
N LYS A 40 42.26 5.60 -0.10
CA LYS A 40 43.36 4.83 0.46
C LYS A 40 43.16 3.35 0.13
N ASN A 41 44.15 2.89 -0.63
CA ASN A 41 44.38 1.57 -1.17
C ASN A 41 44.30 0.43 -0.13
N PHE A 42 43.62 -0.65 -0.50
CA PHE A 42 44.13 -2.01 -0.27
C PHE A 42 44.05 -2.77 -1.58
N HIS A 43 45.22 -3.20 -2.07
CA HIS A 43 45.40 -4.05 -3.25
C HIS A 43 45.47 -5.49 -2.79
N ILE A 44 44.48 -6.31 -3.15
CA ILE A 44 44.65 -7.76 -3.26
C ILE A 44 44.38 -8.13 -4.71
N ARG A 45 45.44 -8.60 -5.35
CA ARG A 45 45.52 -9.05 -6.74
C ARG A 45 44.94 -10.47 -6.77
N CYS A 46 43.76 -10.65 -7.37
CA CYS A 46 43.25 -11.98 -7.72
C CYS A 46 43.18 -12.06 -9.25
N GLU A 47 43.93 -12.99 -9.84
CA GLU A 47 43.93 -13.27 -11.27
C GLU A 47 42.54 -13.74 -11.71
N LEU A 48 41.78 -12.88 -12.39
CA LEU A 48 40.61 -13.30 -13.14
C LEU A 48 41.08 -13.97 -14.43
N ARG A 49 41.14 -15.31 -14.41
CA ARG A 49 41.04 -16.09 -15.65
C ARG A 49 39.70 -15.77 -16.28
N SER A 50 39.73 -15.30 -17.52
CA SER A 50 38.56 -15.13 -18.37
C SER A 50 37.83 -16.47 -18.49
N PHE A 51 36.74 -16.63 -17.75
CA PHE A 51 35.75 -17.67 -18.00
C PHE A 51 34.68 -17.06 -18.90
N GLU A 52 34.75 -17.39 -20.19
CA GLU A 52 33.74 -17.03 -21.17
C GLU A 52 32.50 -17.90 -20.89
N LEU A 53 31.58 -17.40 -20.04
CA LEU A 53 30.27 -18.02 -19.85
C LEU A 53 29.40 -17.68 -21.06
N ARG A 54 29.47 -18.53 -22.09
CA ARG A 54 28.35 -18.72 -23.03
C ARG A 54 27.23 -19.43 -22.27
N GLY A 55 26.07 -18.80 -22.08
CA GLY A 55 24.92 -19.54 -21.57
C GLY A 55 23.72 -18.70 -21.13
N ALA A 56 22.61 -18.90 -21.85
CA ALA A 56 21.23 -18.60 -21.49
C ALA A 56 20.84 -17.12 -21.29
N SER A 57 20.18 -16.57 -22.31
CA SER A 57 19.14 -15.55 -22.12
C SER A 57 18.06 -16.16 -21.22
N THR A 58 18.26 -16.09 -19.90
CA THR A 58 17.29 -16.54 -18.91
C THR A 58 16.23 -15.47 -18.84
N THR A 59 15.16 -15.61 -19.63
CA THR A 59 13.94 -14.82 -19.43
C THR A 59 13.53 -15.04 -17.97
N LEU A 60 13.55 -13.98 -17.17
CA LEU A 60 13.17 -13.98 -15.77
C LEU A 60 11.68 -14.35 -15.69
N ARG A 61 11.36 -15.64 -15.50
CA ARG A 61 9.98 -16.05 -15.26
C ARG A 61 9.67 -15.92 -13.79
N ILE A 62 8.69 -15.09 -13.47
CA ILE A 62 8.17 -14.96 -12.12
C ILE A 62 6.92 -15.82 -12.01
N GLY A 63 6.99 -16.86 -11.19
CA GLY A 63 5.81 -17.59 -10.77
C GLY A 63 5.01 -16.72 -9.81
N LEU A 64 3.93 -16.11 -10.28
CA LEU A 64 2.99 -15.40 -9.42
C LEU A 64 1.94 -16.39 -8.94
N PHE A 65 1.96 -16.71 -7.66
CA PHE A 65 0.92 -17.53 -7.08
C PHE A 65 -0.34 -16.69 -6.89
N GLY A 66 -1.35 -16.99 -7.72
CA GLY A 66 -2.70 -16.46 -7.67
C GLY A 66 -3.69 -17.59 -7.42
N PHE A 67 -4.88 -17.24 -6.95
CA PHE A 67 -5.88 -18.24 -6.54
C PHE A 67 -6.49 -18.92 -7.76
N GLU A 68 -6.54 -20.26 -7.80
CA GLU A 68 -7.41 -21.02 -8.69
C GLU A 68 -8.21 -22.01 -7.84
N PHE A 69 -9.53 -22.11 -8.10
CA PHE A 69 -10.43 -23.03 -7.42
C PHE A 69 -10.96 -24.09 -8.39
N GLU A 70 -11.14 -25.31 -7.87
CA GLU A 70 -11.93 -26.38 -8.48
C GLU A 70 -13.30 -26.38 -7.77
N GLU A 71 -14.41 -26.23 -8.51
CA GLU A 71 -15.78 -26.27 -7.96
C GLU A 71 -16.09 -27.65 -7.37
N ARG A 72 -16.66 -27.72 -6.15
CA ARG A 72 -17.44 -28.90 -5.69
C ARG A 72 -18.61 -28.55 -4.78
N GLU A 73 -19.59 -29.45 -4.86
CA GLU A 73 -20.92 -29.46 -4.25
C GLU A 73 -20.94 -29.35 -2.72
N GLU A 74 -21.92 -28.57 -2.26
CA GLU A 74 -22.56 -28.45 -0.95
C GLU A 74 -21.74 -28.58 0.35
N GLY A 75 -21.80 -27.50 1.14
CA GLY A 75 -21.80 -27.61 2.61
C GLY A 75 -20.58 -27.04 3.34
N VAL A 76 -20.42 -25.70 3.29
CA VAL A 76 -19.79 -24.76 4.24
C VAL A 76 -18.92 -23.75 3.45
N PRO A 77 -19.35 -22.48 3.27
CA PRO A 77 -18.64 -21.55 2.41
C PRO A 77 -17.51 -20.83 3.16
N VAL A 78 -16.27 -21.33 3.07
CA VAL A 78 -15.08 -20.46 3.23
C VAL A 78 -14.73 -19.94 1.84
N SER A 79 -15.40 -18.85 1.49
CA SER A 79 -15.37 -18.24 0.16
C SER A 79 -14.30 -17.16 0.12
N LEU A 80 -13.08 -17.49 -0.32
CA LEU A 80 -12.19 -16.48 -0.91
C LEU A 80 -12.58 -16.38 -2.39
N ARG A 81 -13.30 -15.29 -2.70
CA ARG A 81 -14.18 -15.10 -3.85
C ARG A 81 -13.47 -14.37 -4.98
N GLY A 82 -13.22 -15.01 -6.12
CA GLY A 82 -13.20 -14.49 -7.51
C GLY A 82 -12.41 -13.24 -7.93
N ASP A 83 -12.24 -12.23 -7.09
CA ASP A 83 -11.71 -10.91 -7.48
C ASP A 83 -10.21 -10.73 -7.16
N GLU A 84 -9.64 -11.52 -6.24
CA GLU A 84 -8.18 -11.66 -6.09
C GLU A 84 -7.54 -12.29 -7.34
N VAL A 85 -8.24 -13.26 -7.93
CA VAL A 85 -7.93 -13.82 -9.25
C VAL A 85 -7.89 -12.70 -10.28
N SER A 86 -8.85 -11.77 -10.23
CA SER A 86 -8.90 -10.65 -11.18
C SER A 86 -7.70 -9.69 -11.09
N LEU A 87 -7.12 -9.47 -9.90
CA LEU A 87 -5.89 -8.68 -9.78
C LEU A 87 -4.67 -9.47 -10.23
N ALA A 88 -4.56 -10.76 -9.85
CA ALA A 88 -3.47 -11.61 -10.28
C ALA A 88 -3.42 -11.75 -11.82
N GLU A 89 -4.56 -11.95 -12.47
CA GLU A 89 -4.70 -11.97 -13.93
C GLU A 89 -4.29 -10.64 -14.57
N ARG A 90 -4.73 -9.51 -14.01
CA ARG A 90 -4.31 -8.18 -14.51
C ARG A 90 -2.80 -7.99 -14.38
N ILE A 91 -2.19 -8.39 -13.26
CA ILE A 91 -0.73 -8.33 -13.07
C ILE A 91 -0.02 -9.21 -14.10
N ALA A 92 -0.48 -10.44 -14.30
CA ALA A 92 0.12 -11.34 -15.28
C ALA A 92 0.00 -10.81 -16.72
N ALA A 93 -1.08 -10.10 -17.04
CA ALA A 93 -1.26 -9.48 -18.35
C ALA A 93 -0.31 -8.30 -18.63
N GLU A 94 0.35 -7.73 -17.61
CA GLU A 94 1.32 -6.64 -17.78
C GLU A 94 2.65 -7.13 -18.40
N SER A 95 2.97 -8.42 -18.30
CA SER A 95 4.23 -8.97 -18.83
C SER A 95 4.18 -10.48 -19.05
N ASP A 96 4.62 -10.94 -20.24
CA ASP A 96 4.78 -12.36 -20.58
C ASP A 96 5.77 -13.13 -19.68
N ALA A 97 6.55 -12.39 -18.90
CA ALA A 97 7.47 -12.94 -17.92
C ALA A 97 6.78 -13.40 -16.63
N ILE A 98 5.53 -13.00 -16.39
CA ILE A 98 4.74 -13.40 -15.23
C ILE A 98 3.88 -14.61 -15.59
N GLU A 99 4.09 -15.72 -14.89
CA GLU A 99 3.30 -16.93 -15.07
C GLU A 99 2.48 -17.20 -13.80
N LEU A 100 1.16 -17.29 -13.95
CA LEU A 100 0.30 -17.65 -12.83
C LEU A 100 0.52 -19.12 -12.41
N ARG A 101 0.53 -19.34 -11.10
CA ARG A 101 0.63 -20.66 -10.48
C ARG A 101 -0.50 -20.84 -9.48
N SER A 102 -0.98 -22.07 -9.35
CA SER A 102 -2.10 -22.40 -8.49
C SER A 102 -1.69 -23.04 -7.17
N ILE A 103 -2.50 -22.78 -6.16
CA ILE A 103 -2.48 -23.43 -4.85
C ILE A 103 -3.90 -23.95 -4.61
N THR A 104 -4.01 -25.19 -4.17
CA THR A 104 -5.28 -25.77 -3.75
C THR A 104 -5.51 -25.43 -2.27
N TRP A 105 -6.54 -24.64 -2.01
CA TRP A 105 -6.94 -24.20 -0.66
C TRP A 105 -8.10 -25.07 -0.17
N ARG A 106 -7.81 -26.10 0.64
CA ARG A 106 -8.84 -26.94 1.27
C ARG A 106 -8.84 -26.73 2.78
N THR A 107 -9.84 -27.29 3.43
CA THR A 107 -9.99 -27.27 4.89
C THR A 107 -10.27 -28.69 5.37
N PHE A 108 -9.75 -29.06 6.54
CA PHE A 108 -10.14 -30.28 7.25
C PHE A 108 -11.52 -30.11 7.90
N GLU A 109 -12.11 -31.21 8.39
CA GLU A 109 -13.44 -31.20 9.03
C GLU A 109 -13.48 -30.33 10.31
N ASP A 110 -12.34 -30.13 10.97
CA ASP A 110 -12.20 -29.29 12.17
C ASP A 110 -12.00 -27.80 11.86
N GLY A 111 -12.00 -27.42 10.57
CA GLY A 111 -11.84 -26.04 10.13
C GLY A 111 -10.39 -25.58 9.91
N PHE A 112 -9.38 -26.44 10.15
CA PHE A 112 -7.99 -26.06 9.90
C PHE A 112 -7.59 -26.20 8.41
N PRO A 113 -6.61 -25.41 7.92
CA PRO A 113 -6.22 -25.44 6.51
C PRO A 113 -5.54 -26.74 6.06
N ASN A 114 -5.93 -27.24 4.88
CA ASN A 114 -5.34 -28.36 4.16
C ASN A 114 -4.83 -27.88 2.78
N LEU A 115 -3.67 -27.25 2.79
CA LEU A 115 -3.14 -26.50 1.65
C LEU A 115 -2.21 -27.37 0.79
N PHE A 116 -2.26 -27.19 -0.53
CA PHE A 116 -1.38 -27.90 -1.45
C PHE A 116 -0.85 -26.99 -2.56
N ILE A 117 0.48 -26.91 -2.68
CA ILE A 117 1.15 -26.11 -3.72
C ILE A 117 1.32 -26.99 -4.96
N SER A 118 0.57 -26.69 -6.02
CA SER A 118 0.62 -27.43 -7.29
C SER A 118 1.99 -27.27 -7.96
N ASN A 119 2.51 -28.36 -8.54
CA ASN A 119 3.79 -28.37 -9.25
C ASN A 119 4.97 -27.74 -8.46
N ALA A 120 5.09 -28.04 -7.16
CA ALA A 120 6.16 -27.51 -6.30
C ALA A 120 7.60 -27.80 -6.81
N GLN A 121 7.78 -28.83 -7.66
CA GLN A 121 9.06 -29.10 -8.32
C GLN A 121 9.39 -28.09 -9.41
N GLY A 122 8.36 -27.60 -10.11
CA GLY A 122 8.50 -26.66 -11.22
C GLY A 122 9.06 -25.31 -10.81
N ILE A 123 8.83 -24.86 -9.57
CA ILE A 123 9.29 -23.54 -9.09
C ILE A 123 10.73 -23.52 -8.55
N ARG A 124 11.42 -24.67 -8.52
CA ARG A 124 12.81 -24.74 -8.05
C ARG A 124 13.71 -23.90 -8.93
N GLY A 125 14.55 -23.07 -8.32
CA GLY A 125 15.45 -22.15 -9.03
C GLY A 125 14.74 -21.01 -9.77
N GLN A 126 13.42 -20.86 -9.64
CA GLN A 126 12.67 -19.75 -10.21
C GLN A 126 12.53 -18.59 -9.23
N HIS A 127 12.23 -17.41 -9.77
CA HIS A 127 11.84 -16.26 -8.97
C HIS A 127 10.33 -16.37 -8.71
N VAL A 128 9.94 -16.29 -7.44
CA VAL A 128 8.55 -16.55 -7.05
C VAL A 128 7.98 -15.35 -6.32
N ALA A 129 6.79 -14.94 -6.73
CA ALA A 129 6.00 -13.91 -6.07
C ALA A 129 4.71 -14.51 -5.50
N PHE A 130 4.30 -14.06 -4.33
CA PHE A 130 3.01 -14.40 -3.73
C PHE A 130 2.18 -13.12 -3.55
N LEU A 131 1.01 -13.05 -4.20
CA LEU A 131 0.07 -11.95 -4.02
C LEU A 131 -0.83 -12.25 -2.81
N ALA A 132 -0.50 -11.66 -1.68
CA ALA A 132 -1.22 -11.80 -0.43
C ALA A 132 -2.42 -10.85 -0.34
N SER A 133 -3.44 -11.27 0.40
CA SER A 133 -4.63 -10.49 0.72
C SER A 133 -5.09 -10.85 2.13
N PHE A 134 -4.64 -10.06 3.11
CA PHE A 134 -4.89 -10.31 4.52
C PHE A 134 -6.25 -9.74 4.95
N SER A 135 -7.32 -10.33 4.41
CA SER A 135 -8.70 -9.85 4.60
C SER A 135 -9.32 -10.25 5.94
N SER A 136 -8.82 -11.31 6.58
CA SER A 136 -9.28 -11.76 7.90
C SER A 136 -8.20 -12.58 8.63
N PRO A 137 -8.30 -12.76 9.97
CA PRO A 137 -7.34 -13.59 10.72
C PRO A 137 -7.20 -15.02 10.21
N GLY A 138 -8.29 -15.66 9.76
CA GLY A 138 -8.24 -17.01 9.19
C GLY A 138 -7.44 -17.06 7.88
N VAL A 139 -7.71 -16.10 7.00
CA VAL A 139 -7.01 -15.95 5.71
C VAL A 139 -5.53 -15.63 5.91
N ILE A 140 -5.21 -14.82 6.91
CA ILE A 140 -3.82 -14.53 7.30
C ILE A 140 -3.11 -15.83 7.68
N PHE A 141 -3.71 -16.67 8.51
CA PHE A 141 -3.11 -17.93 8.94
C PHE A 141 -2.88 -18.89 7.75
N GLU A 142 -3.86 -19.04 6.86
CA GLU A 142 -3.76 -19.83 5.64
C GLU A 142 -2.61 -19.34 4.74
N GLN A 143 -2.61 -18.05 4.41
CA GLN A 143 -1.62 -17.49 3.50
C GLN A 143 -0.22 -17.49 4.10
N LEU A 144 -0.06 -17.21 5.39
CA LEU A 144 1.23 -17.31 6.08
C LEU A 144 1.81 -18.73 6.00
N SER A 145 0.97 -19.75 6.07
CA SER A 145 1.40 -21.15 5.95
C SER A 145 2.05 -21.42 4.59
N VAL A 146 1.47 -20.87 3.51
CA VAL A 146 2.05 -20.95 2.16
C VAL A 146 3.30 -20.07 2.02
N ILE A 147 3.23 -18.83 2.48
CA ILE A 147 4.34 -17.86 2.44
C ILE A 147 5.57 -18.44 3.15
N TYR A 148 5.40 -19.17 4.25
CA TYR A 148 6.51 -19.84 4.95
C TYR A 148 7.03 -21.09 4.24
N ALA A 149 6.20 -21.74 3.41
CA ALA A 149 6.59 -22.95 2.68
C ALA A 149 7.37 -22.61 1.39
N LEU A 150 6.92 -21.62 0.62
CA LEU A 150 7.45 -21.31 -0.72
C LEU A 150 8.97 -21.10 -0.77
N PRO A 151 9.61 -20.29 0.12
CA PRO A 151 11.06 -20.12 0.12
C PRO A 151 11.84 -21.43 0.30
N LYS A 152 11.28 -22.37 1.08
CA LYS A 152 11.91 -23.67 1.38
C LYS A 152 11.83 -24.65 0.21
N LEU A 153 11.05 -24.32 -0.83
CA LEU A 153 10.96 -25.12 -2.06
C LEU A 153 12.08 -24.80 -3.06
N PHE A 154 13.22 -24.31 -2.57
CA PHE A 154 14.43 -24.04 -3.35
C PHE A 154 14.25 -23.01 -4.48
N VAL A 155 13.35 -22.05 -4.29
CA VAL A 155 13.18 -20.89 -5.18
C VAL A 155 14.44 -20.01 -5.15
N SER A 156 14.73 -19.35 -6.28
CA SER A 156 15.87 -18.45 -6.45
C SER A 156 15.68 -17.17 -5.63
N SER A 157 14.55 -16.49 -5.76
CA SER A 157 14.15 -15.39 -4.89
C SER A 157 12.68 -15.51 -4.52
N PHE A 158 12.29 -14.85 -3.44
CA PHE A 158 10.91 -14.81 -3.00
C PHE A 158 10.47 -13.36 -2.69
N THR A 159 9.33 -12.98 -3.25
CA THR A 159 8.67 -11.70 -3.00
C THR A 159 7.24 -11.94 -2.53
N VAL A 160 6.85 -11.29 -1.44
CA VAL A 160 5.44 -11.22 -1.02
C VAL A 160 4.94 -9.84 -1.39
N VAL A 161 3.92 -9.78 -2.23
CA VAL A 161 3.17 -8.55 -2.50
C VAL A 161 1.99 -8.56 -1.55
N LEU A 162 1.98 -7.66 -0.58
CA LEU A 162 0.89 -7.46 0.36
C LEU A 162 0.30 -6.06 0.12
N PRO A 163 -0.67 -5.91 -0.80
CA PRO A 163 -1.18 -4.60 -1.20
C PRO A 163 -1.71 -3.76 -0.03
N PHE A 164 -2.27 -4.39 1.00
CA PHE A 164 -2.79 -3.72 2.19
C PHE A 164 -2.29 -4.40 3.47
N PHE A 165 -1.74 -3.61 4.40
CA PHE A 165 -1.27 -4.05 5.70
C PHE A 165 -2.36 -3.81 6.78
N PRO A 166 -3.13 -4.83 7.19
CA PRO A 166 -4.43 -4.64 7.85
C PRO A 166 -4.37 -4.12 9.29
N THR A 167 -3.25 -4.32 9.99
CA THR A 167 -3.08 -3.88 11.38
C THR A 167 -2.36 -2.54 11.51
N GLY A 168 -2.05 -1.87 10.38
CA GLY A 168 -1.25 -0.64 10.36
C GLY A 168 -1.83 0.54 11.15
N THR A 169 -3.15 0.59 11.34
CA THR A 169 -3.80 1.63 12.16
C THR A 169 -3.68 1.42 13.67
N PHE A 170 -3.07 0.32 14.10
CA PHE A 170 -2.80 0.05 15.52
C PHE A 170 -1.31 -0.20 15.72
N GLU A 171 -0.54 0.82 15.35
CA GLU A 171 0.92 0.88 15.40
C GLU A 171 1.44 1.37 16.75
N ARG A 172 0.73 2.31 17.38
CA ARG A 172 1.17 2.92 18.65
C ARG A 172 0.31 2.44 19.83
N MET A 173 0.93 2.43 21.00
CA MET A 173 0.23 2.29 22.28
C MET A 173 -0.14 3.68 22.79
N GLU A 174 -1.39 3.87 23.21
CA GLU A 174 -1.84 5.11 23.84
C GLU A 174 -1.79 4.98 25.36
N GLU A 175 -2.13 3.79 25.88
CA GLU A 175 -2.11 3.46 27.29
C GLU A 175 -1.27 2.19 27.59
N GLU A 176 -0.86 2.04 28.84
CA GLU A 176 -0.17 0.83 29.29
C GLU A 176 -1.12 -0.38 29.19
N GLY A 177 -0.68 -1.42 28.47
CA GLY A 177 -1.48 -2.63 28.21
C GLY A 177 -2.01 -2.72 26.78
N ASP A 178 -1.96 -1.64 25.99
CA ASP A 178 -2.25 -1.70 24.57
C ASP A 178 -1.29 -2.66 23.85
N VAL A 179 -1.82 -3.44 22.91
CA VAL A 179 -1.04 -4.38 22.12
C VAL A 179 -0.96 -3.88 20.69
N ALA A 180 0.18 -3.30 20.31
CA ALA A 180 0.45 -2.82 18.95
C ALA A 180 0.45 -3.98 17.93
N THR A 181 -0.73 -4.30 17.39
CA THR A 181 -0.90 -5.44 16.47
C THR A 181 -0.18 -5.25 15.12
N ALA A 182 0.10 -4.00 14.72
CA ALA A 182 0.99 -3.72 13.58
C ALA A 182 2.38 -4.34 13.81
N PHE A 183 2.94 -4.15 15.00
CA PHE A 183 4.24 -4.69 15.37
C PHE A 183 4.22 -6.22 15.34
N THR A 184 3.19 -6.85 15.93
CA THR A 184 3.04 -8.30 15.93
C THR A 184 3.01 -8.88 14.51
N LEU A 185 2.19 -8.32 13.61
CA LEU A 185 2.11 -8.81 12.23
C LEU A 185 3.43 -8.59 11.47
N ALA A 186 4.08 -7.44 11.64
CA ALA A 186 5.38 -7.17 11.03
C ALA A 186 6.46 -8.14 11.53
N ARG A 187 6.44 -8.52 12.81
CA ARG A 187 7.34 -9.54 13.37
C ARG A 187 7.07 -10.93 12.80
N ILE A 188 5.81 -11.30 12.60
CA ILE A 188 5.45 -12.55 11.91
C ILE A 188 6.01 -12.53 10.48
N LEU A 189 5.77 -11.49 9.70
CA LEU A 189 6.33 -11.36 8.35
C LEU A 189 7.87 -11.35 8.35
N SER A 190 8.50 -10.82 9.40
CA SER A 190 9.97 -10.81 9.54
C SER A 190 10.56 -12.21 9.76
N ASN A 191 9.76 -13.21 10.10
CA ASN A 191 10.20 -14.59 10.28
C ASN A 191 9.97 -15.47 9.04
N ILE A 192 9.60 -14.87 7.90
CA ILE A 192 9.54 -15.60 6.64
C ILE A 192 10.93 -16.19 6.34
N PRO A 193 11.02 -17.50 6.04
CA PRO A 193 12.29 -18.15 5.74
C PRO A 193 13.00 -17.52 4.53
N ILE A 194 14.32 -17.48 4.62
CA ILE A 194 15.20 -16.96 3.56
C ILE A 194 15.22 -17.96 2.39
N SER A 195 15.09 -17.45 1.17
CA SER A 195 15.21 -18.23 -0.08
C SER A 195 16.68 -18.44 -0.47
N ARG A 196 16.98 -19.16 -1.56
CA ARG A 196 18.39 -19.38 -1.97
C ARG A 196 19.13 -18.07 -2.29
N GLY A 197 18.44 -17.11 -2.88
CA GLY A 197 18.97 -15.81 -3.28
C GLY A 197 18.92 -14.75 -2.20
N GLY A 198 18.44 -15.10 -0.99
CA GLY A 198 18.47 -14.21 0.16
C GLY A 198 17.11 -13.88 0.76
N PRO A 199 17.05 -12.78 1.55
CA PRO A 199 15.87 -12.33 2.27
C PRO A 199 14.64 -12.17 1.38
N THR A 200 13.46 -12.36 1.97
CA THR A 200 12.19 -12.17 1.25
C THR A 200 11.93 -10.68 1.05
N SER A 201 11.61 -10.28 -0.18
CA SER A 201 11.16 -8.91 -0.46
C SER A 201 9.67 -8.77 -0.10
N LEU A 202 9.30 -7.70 0.61
CA LEU A 202 7.90 -7.42 0.96
C LEU A 202 7.45 -6.14 0.24
N VAL A 203 6.50 -6.21 -0.67
CA VAL A 203 5.94 -5.02 -1.33
C VAL A 203 4.64 -4.64 -0.65
N ILE A 204 4.57 -3.44 -0.06
CA ILE A 204 3.40 -2.92 0.65
C ILE A 204 3.06 -1.54 0.09
N PHE A 205 1.79 -1.28 -0.21
CA PHE A 205 1.33 0.03 -0.69
C PHE A 205 0.84 0.89 0.47
N ASP A 206 1.18 2.18 0.44
CA ASP A 206 0.72 3.25 1.34
C ASP A 206 0.57 2.83 2.82
N ILE A 207 1.65 2.33 3.40
CA ILE A 207 1.70 2.00 4.84
C ILE A 207 1.26 3.19 5.71
N HIS A 208 0.42 2.92 6.71
CA HIS A 208 -0.32 3.94 7.44
C HIS A 208 0.59 4.98 8.11
N ALA A 209 1.60 4.48 8.83
CA ALA A 209 2.64 5.27 9.45
C ALA A 209 4.02 4.88 8.92
N LEU A 210 4.83 5.89 8.58
CA LEU A 210 6.20 5.71 8.11
C LEU A 210 7.11 5.06 9.17
N GLN A 211 6.73 5.12 10.44
CA GLN A 211 7.45 4.54 11.57
C GLN A 211 7.34 3.00 11.58
N GLU A 212 6.30 2.42 10.97
CA GLU A 212 6.13 0.97 10.89
C GLU A 212 7.27 0.30 10.11
N ARG A 213 8.06 1.05 9.33
CA ARG A 213 9.29 0.55 8.70
C ARG A 213 10.26 -0.07 9.70
N PHE A 214 10.29 0.43 10.94
CA PHE A 214 11.14 -0.08 12.01
C PHE A 214 10.56 -1.35 12.68
N TYR A 215 9.34 -1.76 12.34
CA TYR A 215 8.72 -2.98 12.87
C TYR A 215 9.12 -4.23 12.09
N PHE A 216 9.74 -4.10 10.93
CA PHE A 216 10.29 -5.23 10.19
C PHE A 216 11.71 -5.54 10.68
N GLY A 217 12.05 -6.82 10.78
CA GLY A 217 13.39 -7.30 11.11
C GLY A 217 14.24 -7.51 9.87
N ASP A 218 15.53 -7.80 10.07
CA ASP A 218 16.54 -7.80 9.00
C ASP A 218 16.45 -8.99 8.02
N ASN A 219 15.57 -9.96 8.29
CA ASN A 219 15.36 -11.14 7.45
C ASN A 219 14.40 -10.90 6.27
N VAL A 220 13.82 -9.70 6.18
CA VAL A 220 12.96 -9.28 5.08
C VAL A 220 13.37 -7.90 4.57
N LEU A 221 13.06 -7.63 3.31
CA LEU A 221 13.35 -6.36 2.65
C LEU A 221 12.04 -5.67 2.30
N PRO A 222 11.50 -4.81 3.19
CA PRO A 222 10.26 -4.10 2.92
C PRO A 222 10.46 -2.96 1.92
N CYS A 223 9.73 -3.03 0.81
CA CYS A 223 9.55 -1.99 -0.20
C CYS A 223 8.17 -1.35 -0.01
N PHE A 224 8.17 -0.04 0.25
CA PHE A 224 6.94 0.72 0.46
C PHE A 224 6.62 1.54 -0.78
N GLU A 225 5.58 1.11 -1.49
CA GLU A 225 5.06 1.73 -2.70
C GLU A 225 3.90 2.67 -2.38
N SER A 226 3.48 3.46 -3.37
CA SER A 226 2.34 4.38 -3.22
C SER A 226 1.41 4.30 -4.43
N GLY A 227 0.10 4.38 -4.19
CA GLY A 227 -0.94 4.50 -5.20
C GLY A 227 -1.13 5.93 -5.73
N ILE A 228 -0.49 6.93 -5.12
CA ILE A 228 -0.58 8.34 -5.55
C ILE A 228 -0.27 8.58 -7.05
N PRO A 229 0.70 7.88 -7.69
CA PRO A 229 0.89 8.00 -9.14
C PRO A 229 -0.36 7.64 -9.96
N LEU A 230 -1.15 6.65 -9.53
CA LEU A 230 -2.41 6.29 -10.19
C LEU A 230 -3.42 7.44 -10.11
N LEU A 231 -3.55 8.06 -8.92
CA LEU A 231 -4.37 9.25 -8.76
C LEU A 231 -3.91 10.37 -9.68
N LYS A 232 -2.61 10.68 -9.73
CA LYS A 232 -2.07 11.75 -10.59
C LYS A 232 -2.42 11.54 -12.05
N ASN A 233 -2.23 10.33 -12.56
CA ASN A 233 -2.59 9.98 -13.94
C ASN A 233 -4.08 10.18 -14.19
N ARG A 234 -4.92 9.77 -13.23
CA ARG A 234 -6.38 9.93 -13.34
C ARG A 234 -6.84 11.39 -13.31
N LEU A 235 -6.23 12.22 -12.46
CA LEU A 235 -6.54 13.65 -12.37
C LEU A 235 -6.16 14.39 -13.66
N GLN A 236 -5.07 14.03 -14.32
CA GLN A 236 -4.66 14.62 -15.60
C GLN A 236 -5.65 14.32 -16.74
N GLN A 237 -6.43 13.25 -16.64
CA GLN A 237 -7.44 12.87 -17.62
C GLN A 237 -8.79 13.55 -17.39
N LEU A 238 -8.96 14.30 -16.29
CA LEU A 238 -10.19 15.04 -16.04
C LEU A 238 -10.27 16.31 -16.89
N PRO A 239 -11.48 16.69 -17.35
CA PRO A 239 -11.67 17.88 -18.19
C PRO A 239 -11.33 19.20 -17.45
N ASP A 240 -11.37 19.19 -16.12
CA ASP A 240 -11.09 20.33 -15.24
C ASP A 240 -9.77 20.19 -14.47
N SER A 241 -8.82 19.41 -15.00
CA SER A 241 -7.51 19.12 -14.38
C SER A 241 -6.74 20.37 -13.92
N ASP A 242 -6.82 21.48 -14.65
CA ASP A 242 -6.19 22.77 -14.30
C ASP A 242 -6.82 23.47 -13.08
N ASN A 243 -8.01 23.04 -12.63
CA ASN A 243 -8.77 23.65 -11.53
C ASN A 243 -8.87 22.74 -10.28
N ILE A 244 -7.99 21.73 -10.18
CA ILE A 244 -7.99 20.77 -9.08
C ILE A 244 -7.09 21.22 -7.94
N VAL A 245 -7.58 21.10 -6.70
CA VAL A 245 -6.78 21.30 -5.49
C VAL A 245 -6.87 20.05 -4.62
N CYS A 246 -5.72 19.51 -4.22
CA CYS A 246 -5.66 18.35 -3.33
C CYS A 246 -5.58 18.79 -1.87
N ALA A 247 -6.50 18.32 -1.04
CA ALA A 247 -6.48 18.52 0.40
C ALA A 247 -6.12 17.20 1.10
N LYS A 248 -5.00 17.17 1.83
CA LYS A 248 -4.66 16.03 2.70
C LYS A 248 -5.21 16.27 4.11
N VAL A 249 -5.91 15.28 4.65
CA VAL A 249 -6.56 15.37 5.97
C VAL A 249 -5.68 14.71 7.03
N ARG A 250 -4.86 15.44 7.79
CA ARG A 250 -4.26 14.95 9.06
C ARG A 250 -3.86 16.08 10.01
N GLU A 251 -4.31 16.01 11.28
CA GLU A 251 -3.65 16.65 12.44
C GLU A 251 -4.02 15.93 13.78
N GLY A 252 -3.26 14.90 14.18
CA GLY A 252 -3.39 14.24 15.50
C GLY A 252 -4.73 13.50 15.77
N ASP A 253 -5.12 13.36 17.04
CA ASP A 253 -6.37 12.72 17.50
C ASP A 253 -7.62 13.60 17.33
N GLN A 254 -7.44 14.86 16.93
CA GLN A 254 -8.54 15.79 16.73
C GLN A 254 -8.90 15.90 15.26
N ARG A 255 -10.20 15.73 14.99
CA ARG A 255 -10.79 15.87 13.65
C ARG A 255 -10.90 17.35 13.28
N ILE A 256 -9.79 17.96 12.89
CA ILE A 256 -9.77 19.34 12.40
C ILE A 256 -9.39 19.33 10.92
N VAL A 257 -10.35 19.75 10.08
CA VAL A 257 -10.15 19.89 8.63
C VAL A 257 -9.42 21.20 8.38
N ARG A 258 -8.10 21.16 8.21
CA ARG A 258 -7.34 22.30 7.68
C ARG A 258 -7.18 22.14 6.18
N ILE A 259 -7.66 23.13 5.43
CA ILE A 259 -7.39 23.25 3.99
C ILE A 259 -5.89 23.57 3.85
N LYS A 260 -5.08 22.54 3.64
CA LYS A 260 -3.65 22.70 3.39
C LYS A 260 -3.50 23.09 1.92
N GLU A 261 -3.17 24.37 1.70
CA GLU A 261 -2.80 25.02 0.42
C GLU A 261 -3.88 25.04 -0.68
N GLY A 262 -4.64 26.15 -0.73
CA GLY A 262 -5.51 26.51 -1.84
C GLY A 262 -6.86 27.07 -1.39
N ASP A 263 -7.42 28.01 -2.15
CA ASP A 263 -8.80 28.47 -1.94
C ASP A 263 -9.77 27.48 -2.61
N PRO A 264 -10.66 26.81 -1.85
CA PRO A 264 -11.60 25.85 -2.44
C PRO A 264 -12.65 26.52 -3.33
N ARG A 265 -12.87 27.84 -3.21
CA ARG A 265 -13.94 28.55 -3.92
C ARG A 265 -13.86 28.37 -5.44
N GLY A 266 -14.93 27.81 -6.01
CA GLY A 266 -15.04 27.57 -7.46
C GLY A 266 -14.15 26.45 -8.00
N ARG A 267 -13.49 25.68 -7.13
CA ARG A 267 -12.52 24.64 -7.52
C ARG A 267 -13.06 23.23 -7.35
N HIS A 268 -12.44 22.29 -8.07
CA HIS A 268 -12.64 20.86 -7.82
C HIS A 268 -11.65 20.42 -6.74
N VAL A 269 -12.15 20.13 -5.54
CA VAL A 269 -11.30 19.71 -4.43
C VAL A 269 -11.24 18.19 -4.34
N VAL A 270 -10.04 17.64 -4.26
CA VAL A 270 -9.79 16.20 -4.09
C VAL A 270 -9.22 15.95 -2.71
N ILE A 271 -9.97 15.23 -1.88
CA ILE A 271 -9.54 14.81 -0.55
C ILE A 271 -8.68 13.56 -0.69
N VAL A 272 -7.46 13.58 -0.17
CA VAL A 272 -6.51 12.46 -0.28
C VAL A 272 -6.21 11.90 1.10
N ASP A 273 -6.47 10.61 1.29
CA ASP A 273 -6.05 9.84 2.47
C ASP A 273 -5.42 8.52 2.04
N ASP A 274 -4.79 7.80 2.97
CA ASP A 274 -4.25 6.45 2.72
C ASP A 274 -5.33 5.38 2.72
N LEU A 275 -6.26 5.44 3.69
CA LEU A 275 -7.29 4.44 3.88
C LEU A 275 -8.60 5.04 4.39
N VAL A 276 -9.67 4.26 4.31
CA VAL A 276 -10.96 4.61 4.90
C VAL A 276 -11.65 3.38 5.50
N GLN A 277 -12.15 3.56 6.72
CA GLN A 277 -13.00 2.59 7.41
C GLN A 277 -14.45 3.11 7.48
N SER A 278 -14.78 3.92 8.48
CA SER A 278 -16.16 4.41 8.65
C SER A 278 -16.55 5.48 7.63
N GLY A 279 -15.58 6.27 7.16
CA GLY A 279 -15.83 7.38 6.23
C GLY A 279 -16.28 8.69 6.87
N GLY A 280 -16.46 8.74 8.20
CA GLY A 280 -16.99 9.91 8.89
C GLY A 280 -16.18 11.19 8.63
N THR A 281 -14.86 11.11 8.74
CA THR A 281 -13.95 12.24 8.52
C THR A 281 -14.03 12.77 7.09
N LEU A 282 -14.07 11.89 6.09
CA LEU A 282 -14.17 12.29 4.67
C LEU A 282 -15.49 13.02 4.38
N ILE A 283 -16.61 12.50 4.89
CA ILE A 283 -17.93 13.12 4.74
C ILE A 283 -18.00 14.49 5.45
N GLU A 284 -17.40 14.61 6.64
CA GLU A 284 -17.31 15.89 7.33
C GLU A 284 -16.47 16.90 6.55
N CYS A 285 -15.31 16.46 6.03
CA CYS A 285 -14.47 17.28 5.15
C CYS A 285 -15.24 17.75 3.91
N GLN A 286 -15.99 16.86 3.26
CA GLN A 286 -16.82 17.17 2.11
C GLN A 286 -17.84 18.27 2.44
N LYS A 287 -18.57 18.16 3.55
CA LYS A 287 -19.52 19.20 3.98
C LYS A 287 -18.85 20.54 4.27
N VAL A 288 -17.68 20.52 4.91
CA VAL A 288 -16.92 21.74 5.21
C VAL A 288 -16.44 22.41 3.92
N LEU A 289 -15.85 21.65 3.00
CA LEU A 289 -15.36 22.16 1.72
C LEU A 289 -16.49 22.72 0.84
N ALA A 290 -17.66 22.07 0.84
CA ALA A 290 -18.84 22.56 0.14
C ALA A 290 -19.30 23.91 0.70
N LYS A 291 -19.35 24.06 2.04
CA LYS A 291 -19.66 25.36 2.69
C LYS A 291 -18.64 26.45 2.38
N HIS A 292 -17.39 26.08 2.13
CA HIS A 292 -16.34 27.02 1.71
C HIS A 292 -16.35 27.30 0.21
N GLY A 293 -17.35 26.82 -0.53
CA GLY A 293 -17.59 27.18 -1.93
C GLY A 293 -16.86 26.31 -2.96
N ALA A 294 -16.40 25.11 -2.59
CA ALA A 294 -15.95 24.12 -3.57
C ALA A 294 -17.02 23.94 -4.66
N ALA A 295 -16.61 23.82 -5.92
CA ALA A 295 -17.51 23.56 -7.05
C ALA A 295 -17.81 22.05 -7.20
N LYS A 296 -16.81 21.22 -6.91
CA LYS A 296 -16.88 19.75 -6.91
C LYS A 296 -16.01 19.22 -5.80
N ILE A 297 -16.38 18.07 -5.25
CA ILE A 297 -15.60 17.38 -4.22
C ILE A 297 -15.44 15.93 -4.63
N SER A 298 -14.21 15.45 -4.62
CA SER A 298 -13.89 14.04 -4.83
C SER A 298 -12.98 13.54 -3.74
N ALA A 299 -12.86 12.23 -3.59
CA ALA A 299 -11.96 11.62 -2.64
C ALA A 299 -11.11 10.56 -3.33
N TYR A 300 -9.89 10.38 -2.82
CA TYR A 300 -9.02 9.27 -3.12
C TYR A 300 -8.52 8.65 -1.83
N VAL A 301 -8.55 7.32 -1.80
CA VAL A 301 -7.86 6.51 -0.79
C VAL A 301 -7.20 5.33 -1.47
N THR A 302 -6.03 4.92 -0.99
CA THR A 302 -5.42 3.69 -1.49
C THR A 302 -6.22 2.49 -1.02
N HIS A 303 -6.54 2.42 0.29
CA HIS A 303 -7.22 1.28 0.89
C HIS A 303 -8.66 1.59 1.31
N GLY A 304 -9.63 1.17 0.49
CA GLY A 304 -11.05 1.17 0.87
C GLY A 304 -11.39 -0.05 1.72
N ILE A 305 -11.47 0.06 3.04
CA ILE A 305 -11.71 -1.09 3.94
C ILE A 305 -13.22 -1.29 4.16
N PHE A 306 -13.94 -0.19 4.35
CA PHE A 306 -15.40 -0.09 4.49
C PHE A 306 -16.11 -1.23 5.26
N PRO A 307 -15.76 -1.47 6.54
CA PRO A 307 -16.41 -2.51 7.33
C PRO A 307 -17.91 -2.25 7.46
N LYS A 308 -18.70 -3.33 7.51
CA LYS A 308 -20.17 -3.28 7.63
C LYS A 308 -20.83 -2.44 6.52
N ARG A 309 -20.29 -2.48 5.29
CA ARG A 309 -20.80 -1.75 4.13
C ARG A 309 -20.87 -0.23 4.36
N SER A 310 -19.92 0.34 5.13
CA SER A 310 -19.88 1.79 5.38
C SER A 310 -19.69 2.63 4.12
N TRP A 311 -19.31 2.01 2.99
CA TRP A 311 -19.29 2.65 1.67
C TRP A 311 -20.68 3.13 1.21
N GLU A 312 -21.78 2.57 1.73
CA GLU A 312 -23.15 2.99 1.39
C GLU A 312 -23.46 4.43 1.82
N ARG A 313 -22.64 5.00 2.71
CA ARG A 313 -22.79 6.38 3.20
C ARG A 313 -22.30 7.43 2.22
N PHE A 314 -21.63 7.02 1.14
CA PHE A 314 -21.01 7.92 0.17
C PHE A 314 -21.94 8.12 -1.01
N ASP A 315 -22.71 9.21 -0.95
CA ASP A 315 -23.60 9.61 -2.03
C ASP A 315 -22.83 10.17 -3.24
N HIS A 316 -23.43 10.07 -4.42
CA HIS A 316 -22.88 10.60 -5.67
C HIS A 316 -23.50 11.97 -6.01
N ASP A 317 -22.65 12.96 -6.29
CA ASP A 317 -23.08 14.27 -6.78
C ASP A 317 -23.31 14.23 -8.31
N ASN A 318 -24.59 14.23 -8.70
CA ASN A 318 -25.02 14.20 -10.10
C ASN A 318 -25.10 15.58 -10.79
N GLY A 319 -24.68 16.69 -10.17
CA GLY A 319 -25.03 18.00 -10.77
C GLY A 319 -24.46 19.26 -10.14
N GLY A 320 -23.26 19.24 -9.57
CA GLY A 320 -22.61 20.44 -9.05
C GLY A 320 -23.23 20.91 -7.73
N ARG A 321 -23.69 19.95 -6.92
CA ARG A 321 -24.14 20.17 -5.54
C ARG A 321 -23.20 19.43 -4.60
N PRO A 322 -21.99 19.96 -4.39
CA PRO A 322 -20.95 19.28 -3.63
C PRO A 322 -21.32 19.06 -2.17
N GLU A 323 -22.42 19.63 -1.66
CA GLU A 323 -22.98 19.36 -0.35
C GLU A 323 -23.68 17.99 -0.24
N ASN A 324 -24.14 17.42 -1.36
CA ASN A 324 -24.97 16.21 -1.39
C ASN A 324 -24.17 14.91 -1.63
N GLY A 325 -22.88 14.99 -1.97
CA GLY A 325 -22.09 13.79 -2.24
C GLY A 325 -20.73 14.09 -2.85
N PHE A 326 -20.08 13.03 -3.30
CA PHE A 326 -18.80 13.08 -4.02
C PHE A 326 -19.04 12.95 -5.52
N THR A 327 -18.31 13.72 -6.32
CA THR A 327 -18.29 13.57 -7.79
C THR A 327 -17.58 12.28 -8.19
N TYR A 328 -16.42 12.01 -7.57
CA TYR A 328 -15.67 10.76 -7.75
C TYR A 328 -15.15 10.30 -6.40
N PHE A 329 -15.11 8.99 -6.21
CA PHE A 329 -14.44 8.35 -5.10
C PHE A 329 -13.49 7.28 -5.63
N TRP A 330 -12.23 7.66 -5.82
CA TRP A 330 -11.21 6.72 -6.29
C TRP A 330 -10.70 5.84 -5.16
N ILE A 331 -10.69 4.54 -5.39
CA ILE A 331 -10.03 3.56 -4.53
C ILE A 331 -9.07 2.71 -5.36
N THR A 332 -8.12 2.02 -4.73
CA THR A 332 -7.35 0.98 -5.42
C THR A 332 -7.93 -0.42 -5.20
N ASP A 333 -7.41 -1.40 -5.92
CA ASP A 333 -7.73 -2.82 -5.73
C ASP A 333 -6.91 -3.53 -4.65
N SER A 334 -6.32 -2.77 -3.72
CA SER A 334 -5.62 -3.32 -2.55
C SER A 334 -6.52 -4.12 -1.61
N CYS A 335 -7.84 -3.90 -1.64
CA CYS A 335 -8.84 -4.56 -0.81
C CYS A 335 -9.89 -5.25 -1.71
N PRO A 336 -9.64 -6.50 -2.17
CA PRO A 336 -10.47 -7.18 -3.17
C PRO A 336 -11.94 -7.36 -2.76
N THR A 337 -12.19 -7.62 -1.47
CA THR A 337 -13.54 -7.76 -0.91
C THR A 337 -14.37 -6.48 -1.09
N THR A 338 -13.75 -5.33 -0.85
CA THR A 338 -14.38 -4.02 -1.07
C THR A 338 -14.63 -3.76 -2.54
N VAL A 339 -13.63 -4.02 -3.39
CA VAL A 339 -13.75 -3.82 -4.85
C VAL A 339 -14.99 -4.51 -5.38
N LYS A 340 -15.24 -5.75 -4.96
CA LYS A 340 -16.45 -6.50 -5.33
C LYS A 340 -17.74 -5.78 -4.98
N GLU A 341 -17.80 -5.19 -3.80
CA GLU A 341 -19.00 -4.53 -3.31
C GLU A 341 -19.27 -3.21 -4.03
N VAL A 342 -18.22 -2.43 -4.33
CA VAL A 342 -18.36 -1.08 -4.91
C VAL A 342 -18.22 -1.01 -6.43
N LYS A 343 -17.79 -2.09 -7.08
CA LYS A 343 -17.65 -2.14 -8.54
C LYS A 343 -18.95 -1.73 -9.23
N ASN A 344 -18.84 -0.81 -10.20
CA ASN A 344 -19.97 -0.24 -10.94
C ASN A 344 -20.99 0.53 -10.09
N ARG A 345 -20.61 0.98 -8.88
CA ARG A 345 -21.45 1.83 -8.04
C ARG A 345 -20.85 3.23 -7.97
N LEU A 346 -21.61 4.23 -8.39
CA LEU A 346 -21.23 5.61 -8.15
C LEU A 346 -21.26 5.91 -6.64
N PRO A 347 -20.36 6.76 -6.12
CA PRO A 347 -19.32 7.53 -6.83
C PRO A 347 -18.00 6.76 -7.07
N PHE A 348 -17.95 5.46 -6.79
CA PHE A 348 -16.70 4.70 -6.74
C PHE A 348 -16.11 4.37 -8.11
N GLU A 349 -14.82 4.60 -8.24
CA GLU A 349 -13.99 4.20 -9.39
C GLU A 349 -12.73 3.49 -8.88
N VAL A 350 -12.43 2.31 -9.42
CA VAL A 350 -11.30 1.49 -8.97
C VAL A 350 -10.09 1.70 -9.88
N LEU A 351 -8.99 2.18 -9.32
CA LEU A 351 -7.69 2.34 -9.97
C LEU A 351 -6.83 1.11 -9.70
N SER A 352 -6.50 0.34 -10.73
CA SER A 352 -5.78 -0.93 -10.52
C SER A 352 -4.31 -0.73 -10.16
N LEU A 353 -3.84 -1.48 -9.17
CA LEU A 353 -2.43 -1.58 -8.78
C LEU A 353 -1.62 -2.52 -9.69
N ALA A 354 -2.24 -3.17 -10.67
CA ALA A 354 -1.61 -4.23 -11.45
C ALA A 354 -0.27 -3.82 -12.08
N SER A 355 -0.24 -2.67 -12.78
CA SER A 355 0.98 -2.14 -13.40
C SER A 355 2.03 -1.73 -12.37
N SER A 356 1.63 -1.13 -11.24
CA SER A 356 2.54 -0.78 -10.14
C SER A 356 3.15 -2.03 -9.49
N ILE A 357 2.35 -3.09 -9.30
CA ILE A 357 2.81 -4.37 -8.75
C ILE A 357 3.77 -5.04 -9.73
N ALA A 358 3.41 -5.13 -11.02
CA ALA A 358 4.27 -5.71 -12.05
C ALA A 358 5.63 -4.98 -12.11
N ALA A 359 5.63 -3.65 -12.06
CA ALA A 359 6.86 -2.86 -12.00
C ALA A 359 7.70 -3.14 -10.74
N SER A 360 7.04 -3.34 -9.59
CA SER A 360 7.71 -3.64 -8.30
C SER A 360 8.37 -5.01 -8.27
N LEU A 361 7.92 -5.94 -9.12
CA LEU A 361 8.53 -7.26 -9.28
C LEU A 361 9.87 -7.22 -10.04
N GLN A 362 10.27 -6.06 -10.58
CA GLN A 362 11.56 -5.81 -11.25
C GLN A 362 11.86 -6.81 -12.38
N ILE A 363 10.85 -7.07 -13.21
CA ILE A 363 10.85 -8.09 -14.26
C ILE A 363 11.47 -7.60 -15.56
#